data_AF-A0A093PUT0-F1
#
_entry.id   AF-A0A093PUT0-F1
#
_cell.length_a   1.000
_cell.length_b   1.000
_cell.length_c   1.000
_cell.angle_alpha   90.00
_cell.angle_beta   90.00
_cell.angle_gamma   90.00
#
_symmetry.space_group_name_H-M   'P 1'
#
loop_
_entity.id
_entity.type
_entity.pdbx_description
1 polymer ?
#
loop_
_entity_poly.entity_id
_entity_poly.type
_entity_poly.pdbx_seq_one_letter_code
_entity_poly.pdbx_strand_id
1 'polypeptide(L)'
;DLAFTLRESLKPHKKYVFYCQSCGDIIVKDRKFLRVLPLPSENWNDLVEEWCCHPNPFARSALHPQHDDCFLGDTFFMLNSGNESHKSKENTRVICKRCKKMLGETISSDTIKYYVTEVIIQPSEGSFSPIPRSQFVQSMVAQCLLELSSAKSTFRFTVKGDNGKTYILIWLLNSDTLLVESLGSSSSLSVLTLFGDIFMPSSGPVGTWNAVKVLYQPCIKCRNKDLADAWENDMGVHPLKFPSETCLELLLMLGLSTASLPPSLRCMNSFQV
;
A
#
# COMPACT_ATOMS: atom_id res chain seq x y z
N ASP A 1 6.06 9.79 15.84
CA ASP A 1 6.45 10.13 14.46
C ASP A 1 6.61 8.88 13.60
N LEU A 2 5.53 8.47 12.94
CA LEU A 2 5.51 7.30 12.05
C LEU A 2 5.10 7.68 10.62
N ALA A 3 5.42 8.91 10.19
CA ALA A 3 5.35 9.29 8.78
C ALA A 3 6.69 8.92 8.12
N PHE A 4 6.94 7.62 7.96
CA PHE A 4 8.06 7.12 7.17
C PHE A 4 7.56 6.82 5.76
N THR A 5 7.78 7.77 4.85
CA THR A 5 7.58 7.57 3.42
C THR A 5 8.54 6.48 2.93
N LEU A 6 8.04 5.40 2.31
CA LEU A 6 8.91 4.37 1.73
C LEU A 6 9.89 4.97 0.71
N ARG A 7 9.44 6.00 -0.03
CA ARG A 7 10.26 6.76 -0.99
C ARG A 7 11.37 7.60 -0.34
N GLU A 8 11.13 8.19 0.83
CA GLU A 8 12.15 9.03 1.52
C GLU A 8 13.11 8.20 2.38
N SER A 9 12.67 7.01 2.81
CA SER A 9 13.44 6.10 3.65
C SER A 9 14.49 5.29 2.88
N LEU A 10 14.20 4.95 1.63
CA LEU A 10 15.13 4.27 0.73
C LEU A 10 16.11 5.26 0.08
N LYS A 11 17.38 5.19 0.49
CA LYS A 11 18.45 6.05 0.01
C LYS A 11 19.52 5.23 -0.72
N PRO A 12 20.09 5.76 -1.81
CA PRO A 12 21.23 5.16 -2.48
C PRO A 12 22.39 4.89 -1.52
N HIS A 13 23.17 3.87 -1.84
CA HIS A 13 24.38 3.43 -1.15
C HIS A 13 24.21 3.00 0.32
N LYS A 14 22.97 2.88 0.81
CA LYS A 14 22.64 2.22 2.07
C LYS A 14 22.23 0.75 1.83
N LYS A 15 22.43 -0.08 2.84
CA LYS A 15 22.00 -1.49 2.84
C LYS A 15 20.67 -1.63 3.54
N TYR A 16 19.81 -2.47 2.98
CA TYR A 16 18.47 -2.73 3.49
C TYR A 16 18.20 -4.23 3.59
N VAL A 17 17.38 -4.60 4.57
CA VAL A 17 16.81 -5.93 4.73
C VAL A 17 15.30 -5.82 4.54
N PHE A 18 14.76 -6.78 3.80
CA PHE A 18 13.34 -6.85 3.44
C PHE A 18 12.73 -8.03 4.18
N TYR A 19 11.66 -7.79 4.91
CA TYR A 19 11.00 -8.77 5.76
C TYR A 19 9.56 -8.99 5.29
N CYS A 20 9.12 -10.25 5.31
CA CYS A 20 7.71 -10.57 5.14
C CYS A 20 6.92 -9.97 6.29
N GLN A 21 5.98 -9.09 5.99
CA GLN A 21 5.21 -8.41 7.01
C GLN A 21 4.42 -9.41 7.88
N SER A 22 3.93 -10.51 7.31
CA SER A 22 3.10 -11.47 8.05
C SER A 22 3.87 -12.38 9.02
N CYS A 23 5.15 -12.67 8.79
CA CYS A 23 5.89 -13.63 9.63
C CYS A 23 7.32 -13.21 10.01
N GLY A 24 7.78 -12.04 9.55
CA GLY A 24 9.13 -11.51 9.81
C GLY A 24 10.27 -12.28 9.13
N ASP A 25 9.97 -13.17 8.18
CA ASP A 25 11.00 -13.92 7.44
C ASP A 25 11.77 -12.98 6.50
N ILE A 26 13.08 -13.17 6.37
CA ILE A 26 13.91 -12.33 5.50
C ILE A 26 13.68 -12.74 4.04
N ILE A 27 13.17 -11.80 3.24
CA ILE A 27 12.93 -11.96 1.80
C ILE A 27 14.19 -11.60 1.01
N VAL A 28 14.82 -10.47 1.35
CA VAL A 28 16.05 -9.98 0.73
C VAL A 28 16.97 -9.48 1.84
N LYS A 29 18.23 -9.93 1.83
CA LYS A 29 19.21 -9.59 2.86
C LYS A 29 20.28 -8.63 2.33
N ASP A 30 20.57 -7.59 3.10
CA ASP A 30 21.69 -6.67 2.91
C ASP A 30 21.82 -6.09 1.49
N ARG A 31 20.69 -5.81 0.85
CA ARG A 31 20.66 -5.27 -0.51
C ARG A 31 21.10 -3.81 -0.49
N LYS A 32 22.13 -3.48 -1.26
CA LYS A 32 22.58 -2.12 -1.49
C LYS A 32 22.08 -1.65 -2.85
N PHE A 33 21.46 -0.46 -2.89
CA PHE A 33 21.01 0.14 -4.15
C PHE A 33 21.98 1.22 -4.61
N LEU A 34 22.36 1.21 -5.87
CA LEU A 34 23.04 2.31 -6.54
C LEU A 34 22.05 3.43 -6.87
N ARG A 35 20.82 3.08 -7.28
CA ARG A 35 19.76 4.03 -7.58
C ARG A 35 18.44 3.58 -6.99
N VAL A 36 17.68 4.54 -6.49
CA VAL A 36 16.28 4.36 -6.10
C VAL A 36 15.50 5.36 -6.95
N LEU A 37 14.69 4.86 -7.89
CA LEU A 37 14.05 5.68 -8.91
C LEU A 37 12.53 5.50 -8.86
N PRO A 38 11.74 6.58 -8.79
CA PRO A 38 10.30 6.48 -8.95
C PRO A 38 9.98 6.10 -10.40
N LEU A 39 9.07 5.16 -10.57
CA LEU A 39 8.48 4.87 -11.88
C LEU A 39 7.49 5.98 -12.24
N PRO A 40 7.35 6.30 -13.54
CA PRO A 40 6.21 7.07 -14.00
C PRO A 40 4.90 6.35 -13.58
N SER A 41 3.84 7.11 -13.30
CA SER A 41 2.56 6.52 -12.88
C SER A 41 2.07 5.48 -13.88
N GLU A 42 1.40 4.41 -13.45
CA GLU A 42 1.03 3.29 -14.33
C GLU A 42 0.29 3.72 -15.62
N ASN A 43 -0.47 4.82 -15.59
CA ASN A 43 -1.21 5.35 -16.75
C ASN A 43 -0.36 6.25 -17.68
N TRP A 44 0.93 6.45 -17.41
CA TRP A 44 1.78 7.31 -18.26
C TRP A 44 1.84 6.79 -19.70
N ASN A 45 1.89 5.47 -19.87
CA ASN A 45 2.01 4.87 -21.20
C ASN A 45 0.76 5.13 -22.05
N ASP A 46 -0.42 5.06 -21.43
CA ASP A 46 -1.71 5.34 -22.07
C ASP A 46 -1.84 6.83 -22.43
N LEU A 47 -1.37 7.72 -21.54
CA LEU A 47 -1.35 9.16 -21.78
C LEU A 47 -0.38 9.60 -22.88
N VAL A 48 0.74 8.89 -23.03
CA VAL A 48 1.74 9.21 -24.06
C VAL A 48 1.19 8.98 -25.46
N GLU A 49 0.33 7.98 -25.66
CA GLU A 49 -0.29 7.75 -26.98
C GLU A 49 -1.27 8.86 -27.37
N GLU A 50 -1.94 9.48 -26.40
CA GLU A 50 -2.87 10.58 -26.66
C GLU A 50 -2.18 11.94 -26.83
N TRP A 51 -1.03 12.16 -26.18
CA TRP A 51 -0.40 13.48 -26.10
C TRP A 51 0.80 13.65 -27.04
N CYS A 52 1.44 12.57 -27.48
CA CYS A 52 2.62 12.68 -28.34
C CYS A 52 2.25 12.75 -29.83
N CYS A 53 2.77 13.77 -30.53
CA CYS A 53 2.65 13.91 -31.98
C CYS A 53 3.46 12.87 -32.77
N HIS A 54 4.13 11.95 -32.09
CA HIS A 54 4.91 10.86 -32.67
C HIS A 54 4.75 9.60 -31.81
N PRO A 55 4.96 8.41 -32.38
CA PRO A 55 4.94 7.16 -31.62
C PRO A 55 5.81 7.25 -30.37
N ASN A 56 5.34 6.66 -29.27
CA ASN A 56 6.05 6.65 -28.01
C ASN A 56 7.47 6.06 -28.19
N PRO A 57 8.53 6.86 -27.97
CA PRO A 57 9.91 6.39 -28.16
C PRO A 57 10.29 5.28 -27.17
N PHE A 58 9.49 5.06 -26.12
CA PHE A 58 9.67 4.03 -25.10
C PHE A 58 8.72 2.83 -25.26
N ALA A 59 7.86 2.78 -26.28
CA ALA A 59 6.87 1.72 -26.49
C ALA A 59 7.46 0.29 -26.48
N ARG A 60 8.76 0.14 -26.78
CA ARG A 60 9.47 -1.15 -26.82
C ARG A 60 10.44 -1.37 -25.66
N SER A 61 10.59 -0.40 -24.76
CA SER A 61 11.56 -0.40 -23.69
C SER A 61 10.84 -0.59 -22.36
N ALA A 62 10.59 -1.85 -22.00
CA ALA A 62 10.03 -2.14 -20.69
C ALA A 62 11.05 -1.76 -19.60
N LEU A 63 10.59 -0.96 -18.63
CA LEU A 63 11.41 -0.40 -17.56
C LEU A 63 11.70 -1.48 -16.50
N HIS A 64 12.87 -2.10 -16.59
CA HIS A 64 13.32 -3.12 -15.63
C HIS A 64 14.51 -2.59 -14.81
N PRO A 65 14.52 -2.84 -13.48
CA PRO A 65 15.64 -2.46 -12.65
C PRO A 65 16.89 -3.28 -13.00
N GLN A 66 18.04 -2.63 -13.08
CA GLN A 66 19.32 -3.34 -13.05
C GLN A 66 19.55 -3.99 -11.68
N HIS A 67 20.60 -4.81 -11.56
CA HIS A 67 20.92 -5.51 -10.32
C HIS A 67 20.89 -4.59 -9.08
N ASP A 68 21.51 -3.42 -9.14
CA ASP A 68 21.59 -2.51 -8.01
C ASP A 68 20.56 -1.38 -8.05
N ASP A 69 19.51 -1.50 -8.86
CA ASP A 69 18.41 -0.53 -8.91
C ASP A 69 17.22 -0.98 -8.04
N CYS A 70 16.53 -0.01 -7.46
CA CYS A 70 15.20 -0.17 -6.88
C CYS A 70 14.24 0.80 -7.58
N PHE A 71 13.22 0.28 -8.24
CA PHE A 71 12.20 1.10 -8.88
C PHE A 71 10.96 1.18 -8.00
N LEU A 72 10.44 2.38 -7.76
CA LEU A 72 9.31 2.62 -6.84
C LEU A 72 8.04 2.97 -7.62
N GLY A 73 7.04 2.12 -7.52
CA GLY A 73 5.68 2.41 -7.95
C GLY A 73 4.87 3.10 -6.84
N ASP A 74 3.59 3.34 -7.11
CA ASP A 74 2.68 3.98 -6.15
C ASP A 74 2.34 3.03 -4.99
N THR A 75 2.15 1.72 -5.29
CA THR A 75 1.78 0.68 -4.30
C THR A 75 2.71 -0.54 -4.32
N PHE A 76 3.84 -0.44 -5.01
CA PHE A 76 4.80 -1.52 -5.17
C PHE A 76 6.23 -0.99 -5.31
N PHE A 77 7.21 -1.87 -5.21
CA PHE A 77 8.57 -1.61 -5.65
C PHE A 77 9.09 -2.80 -6.47
N MET A 78 9.99 -2.55 -7.41
CA MET A 78 10.56 -3.55 -8.30
C MET A 78 12.07 -3.68 -8.05
N LEU A 79 12.49 -4.93 -7.89
CA LEU A 79 13.89 -5.31 -7.71
C LEU A 79 14.29 -6.32 -8.79
N ASN A 80 15.56 -6.29 -9.15
CA ASN A 80 16.13 -7.37 -9.93
C ASN A 80 16.33 -8.61 -9.04
N SER A 81 15.86 -9.78 -9.45
CA SER A 81 15.99 -11.04 -8.71
C SER A 81 17.43 -11.55 -8.65
N GLY A 82 18.33 -11.01 -9.49
CA GLY A 82 19.69 -11.51 -9.68
C GLY A 82 19.69 -12.90 -10.33
N ASN A 83 20.84 -13.59 -10.23
CA ASN A 83 21.03 -14.95 -10.74
C ASN A 83 20.30 -16.04 -9.91
N GLU A 84 19.53 -15.66 -8.90
CA GLU A 84 18.58 -16.57 -8.23
C GLU A 84 17.36 -16.80 -9.14
N SER A 85 17.61 -17.38 -10.31
CA SER A 85 16.58 -17.74 -11.27
C SER A 85 15.71 -18.82 -10.64
N HIS A 86 14.56 -18.42 -10.09
CA HIS A 86 13.42 -19.32 -10.01
C HIS A 86 12.96 -19.58 -11.44
N LYS A 87 13.55 -20.60 -12.10
CA LYS A 87 13.19 -21.08 -13.44
C LYS A 87 11.85 -21.81 -13.43
N SER A 88 10.79 -21.19 -12.94
CA SER A 88 9.42 -21.68 -13.20
C SER A 88 8.75 -20.71 -14.15
N LYS A 89 8.64 -21.11 -15.42
CA LYS A 89 8.02 -20.35 -16.52
C LYS A 89 6.52 -20.05 -16.33
N GLU A 90 5.90 -20.41 -15.20
CA GLU A 90 4.44 -20.32 -15.00
C GLU A 90 3.99 -19.61 -13.72
N ASN A 91 4.83 -19.46 -12.69
CA ASN A 91 4.40 -18.81 -11.46
C ASN A 91 4.64 -17.30 -11.54
N THR A 92 3.58 -16.56 -11.87
CA THR A 92 3.54 -15.10 -11.82
C THR A 92 3.53 -14.55 -10.40
N ARG A 93 3.34 -15.39 -9.37
CA ARG A 93 3.21 -14.97 -7.96
C ARG A 93 4.50 -15.22 -7.19
N VAL A 94 4.94 -14.21 -6.45
CA VAL A 94 6.04 -14.33 -5.48
C VAL A 94 5.45 -14.55 -4.10
N ILE A 95 5.91 -15.60 -3.42
CA ILE A 95 5.38 -16.04 -2.12
C ILE A 95 6.49 -16.09 -1.06
N CYS A 96 6.13 -15.82 0.19
CA CYS A 96 7.03 -16.01 1.32
C CYS A 96 7.39 -17.49 1.49
N LYS A 97 8.68 -17.80 1.59
CA LYS A 97 9.15 -19.19 1.74
C LYS A 97 8.65 -19.83 3.04
N ARG A 98 8.56 -19.06 4.13
CA ARG A 98 8.08 -19.50 5.45
C ARG A 98 6.56 -19.61 5.55
N CYS A 99 5.83 -18.50 5.43
CA CYS A 99 4.38 -18.48 5.71
C CYS A 99 3.48 -18.66 4.47
N LYS A 100 4.06 -18.75 3.27
CA LYS A 100 3.33 -18.89 1.98
C LYS A 100 2.42 -17.73 1.59
N LYS A 101 2.40 -16.63 2.35
CA LYS A 101 1.72 -15.38 1.97
C LYS A 101 2.26 -14.87 0.63
N MET A 102 1.38 -14.37 -0.22
CA MET A 102 1.74 -13.67 -1.46
C MET A 102 2.41 -12.34 -1.12
N LEU A 103 3.59 -12.11 -1.69
CA LEU A 103 4.38 -10.89 -1.46
C LEU A 103 4.41 -9.96 -2.69
N GLY A 104 4.17 -10.53 -3.87
CA GLY A 104 4.44 -9.83 -5.11
C GLY A 104 4.18 -10.66 -6.37
N GLU A 105 4.70 -10.16 -7.48
CA GLU A 105 4.53 -10.67 -8.84
C GLU A 105 5.87 -10.74 -9.57
N THR A 106 6.07 -11.76 -10.39
CA THR A 106 7.20 -11.86 -11.31
C THR A 106 6.84 -11.15 -12.61
N ILE A 107 7.56 -10.07 -12.95
CA ILE A 107 7.32 -9.26 -14.15
C ILE A 107 8.09 -9.83 -15.35
N SER A 108 9.33 -10.25 -15.12
CA SER A 108 10.21 -10.88 -16.10
C SER A 108 11.06 -11.94 -15.40
N SER A 109 11.91 -12.65 -16.16
CA SER A 109 12.83 -13.66 -15.59
C SER A 109 13.78 -13.12 -14.53
N ASP A 110 14.04 -11.82 -14.53
CA ASP A 110 15.00 -11.14 -13.67
C ASP A 110 14.39 -10.03 -12.82
N THR A 111 13.08 -9.79 -12.89
CA THR A 111 12.42 -8.68 -12.19
C THR A 111 11.23 -9.13 -11.37
N ILE A 112 11.25 -8.76 -10.09
CA ILE A 112 10.20 -9.03 -9.14
C ILE A 112 9.59 -7.71 -8.67
N LYS A 113 8.27 -7.63 -8.73
CA LYS A 113 7.45 -6.57 -8.14
C LYS A 113 6.97 -7.05 -6.76
N TYR A 114 7.22 -6.28 -5.71
CA TYR A 114 6.71 -6.53 -4.36
C TYR A 114 5.66 -5.50 -3.98
N TYR A 115 4.59 -5.94 -3.33
CA TYR A 115 3.57 -5.06 -2.80
C TYR A 115 4.08 -4.36 -1.53
N VAL A 116 3.94 -3.04 -1.46
CA VAL A 116 4.42 -2.26 -0.30
C VAL A 116 3.68 -2.62 0.99
N THR A 117 2.49 -3.20 0.89
CA THR A 117 1.71 -3.68 2.02
C THR A 117 2.16 -5.04 2.53
N GLU A 118 2.98 -5.81 1.80
CA GLU A 118 3.35 -7.18 2.19
C GLU A 118 4.80 -7.32 2.66
N VAL A 119 5.61 -6.27 2.45
CA VAL A 119 7.04 -6.27 2.74
C VAL A 119 7.44 -5.06 3.56
N ILE A 120 8.07 -5.31 4.71
CA ILE A 120 8.71 -4.28 5.55
C ILE A 120 10.15 -4.11 5.05
N ILE A 121 10.58 -2.87 4.85
CA ILE A 121 11.94 -2.53 4.47
C ILE A 121 12.60 -1.77 5.61
N GLN A 122 13.76 -2.24 6.06
CA GLN A 122 14.53 -1.58 7.13
C GLN A 122 16.01 -1.47 6.76
N PRO A 123 16.71 -0.42 7.23
CA PRO A 123 18.17 -0.35 7.12
C PRO A 123 18.82 -1.56 7.80
N SER A 124 19.88 -2.12 7.20
CA SER A 124 20.58 -3.28 7.77
C SER A 124 21.19 -3.05 9.15
N GLU A 125 21.44 -1.79 9.52
CA GLU A 125 21.98 -1.40 10.83
C GLU A 125 20.88 -1.36 11.92
N GLY A 126 19.61 -1.37 11.53
CA GLY A 126 18.47 -1.34 12.45
C GLY A 126 18.10 -2.73 12.98
N SER A 127 17.47 -2.77 14.15
CA SER A 127 16.82 -3.98 14.64
C SER A 127 15.43 -4.15 14.01
N PHE A 128 15.04 -5.39 13.74
CA PHE A 128 13.69 -5.68 13.29
C PHE A 128 12.67 -5.42 14.40
N SER A 129 11.83 -4.40 14.20
CA SER A 129 10.63 -4.17 15.00
C SER A 129 9.39 -4.72 14.27
N PRO A 130 8.67 -5.69 14.86
CA PRO A 130 7.41 -6.15 14.28
C PRO A 130 6.36 -5.03 14.40
N ILE A 131 5.66 -4.76 13.30
CA ILE A 131 4.54 -3.83 13.25
C ILE A 131 3.26 -4.66 13.07
N PRO A 132 2.22 -4.48 13.91
CA PRO A 132 0.93 -5.12 13.76
C PRO A 132 0.38 -4.96 12.33
N ARG A 133 -0.27 -6.01 11.81
CA ARG A 133 -0.75 -6.05 10.42
C ARG A 133 -1.68 -4.89 10.10
N SER A 134 -2.65 -4.66 10.97
CA SER A 134 -3.65 -3.61 10.84
C SER A 134 -3.00 -2.23 10.76
N GLN A 135 -2.11 -1.92 11.71
CA GLN A 135 -1.36 -0.67 11.76
C GLN A 135 -0.46 -0.49 10.52
N PHE A 136 0.22 -1.55 10.08
CA PHE A 136 1.09 -1.48 8.91
C PHE A 136 0.30 -1.15 7.64
N VAL A 137 -0.79 -1.87 7.36
CA VAL A 137 -1.62 -1.62 6.17
C VAL A 137 -2.22 -0.22 6.21
N GLN A 138 -2.78 0.20 7.36
CA GLN A 138 -3.32 1.56 7.51
C GLN A 138 -2.26 2.62 7.23
N SER A 139 -1.05 2.46 7.78
CA SER A 139 0.05 3.41 7.58
C SER A 139 0.47 3.47 6.12
N MET A 140 0.64 2.31 5.47
CA MET A 140 1.03 2.23 4.07
C MET A 140 -0.02 2.83 3.13
N VAL A 141 -1.30 2.54 3.36
CA VAL A 141 -2.40 3.09 2.53
C VAL A 141 -2.56 4.59 2.78
N ALA A 142 -2.55 5.05 4.03
CA ALA A 142 -2.59 6.46 4.37
C ALA A 142 -1.45 7.22 3.67
N GLN A 143 -0.24 6.69 3.74
CA GLN A 143 0.92 7.26 3.09
C GLN A 143 0.75 7.35 1.55
N CYS A 144 0.25 6.29 0.91
CA CYS A 144 -0.06 6.31 -0.53
C CYS A 144 -1.06 7.44 -0.86
N LEU A 145 -2.14 7.56 -0.09
CA LEU A 145 -3.16 8.60 -0.30
C LEU A 145 -2.55 10.01 -0.19
N LEU A 146 -1.73 10.25 0.82
CA LEU A 146 -1.07 11.54 1.06
C LEU A 146 -0.12 11.90 -0.08
N GLU A 147 0.81 11.01 -0.41
CA GLU A 147 1.81 11.24 -1.47
C GLU A 147 1.14 11.53 -2.80
N LEU A 148 0.13 10.75 -3.16
CA LEU A 148 -0.57 10.89 -4.43
C LEU A 148 -1.45 12.13 -4.47
N SER A 149 -2.10 12.48 -3.37
CA SER A 149 -2.87 13.73 -3.32
C SER A 149 -2.00 14.96 -3.48
N SER A 150 -0.80 14.94 -2.88
CA SER A 150 0.17 16.03 -2.99
C SER A 150 0.78 16.09 -4.39
N ALA A 151 1.24 14.96 -4.92
CA ALA A 151 1.95 14.90 -6.19
C ALA A 151 1.04 15.05 -7.42
N LYS A 152 -0.23 14.62 -7.34
CA LYS A 152 -1.15 14.56 -8.49
C LYS A 152 -2.39 15.43 -8.33
N SER A 153 -2.54 16.15 -7.21
CA SER A 153 -3.74 16.96 -6.93
C SER A 153 -5.06 16.16 -7.02
N THR A 154 -5.00 14.86 -6.69
CA THR A 154 -6.16 13.95 -6.70
C THR A 154 -6.56 13.58 -5.28
N PHE A 155 -7.87 13.56 -5.02
CA PHE A 155 -8.42 13.20 -3.71
C PHE A 155 -9.38 12.01 -3.79
N ARG A 156 -9.53 11.41 -4.97
CA ARG A 156 -10.39 10.25 -5.19
C ARG A 156 -9.55 9.08 -5.66
N PHE A 157 -9.80 7.93 -5.07
CA PHE A 157 -9.00 6.74 -5.28
C PHE A 157 -9.87 5.52 -5.46
N THR A 158 -9.46 4.62 -6.36
CA THR A 158 -10.05 3.27 -6.47
C THR A 158 -9.07 2.27 -5.91
N VAL A 159 -9.49 1.47 -4.92
CA VAL A 159 -8.70 0.34 -4.42
C VAL A 159 -9.04 -0.88 -5.25
N LYS A 160 -8.08 -1.34 -6.05
CA LYS A 160 -8.21 -2.50 -6.94
C LYS A 160 -7.36 -3.67 -6.45
N GLY A 161 -7.91 -4.88 -6.58
CA GLY A 161 -7.17 -6.11 -6.30
C GLY A 161 -6.22 -6.48 -7.44
N ASP A 162 -5.32 -7.42 -7.18
CA ASP A 162 -4.48 -8.11 -8.18
C ASP A 162 -5.31 -8.85 -9.25
N ASN A 163 -6.59 -9.11 -8.96
CA ASN A 163 -7.57 -9.66 -9.91
C ASN A 163 -8.23 -8.60 -10.82
N GLY A 164 -7.81 -7.33 -10.73
CA GLY A 164 -8.34 -6.20 -11.51
C GLY A 164 -9.69 -5.64 -11.03
N LYS A 165 -10.34 -6.26 -10.03
CA LYS A 165 -11.64 -5.79 -9.53
C LYS A 165 -11.48 -4.62 -8.58
N THR A 166 -12.41 -3.67 -8.64
CA THR A 166 -12.52 -2.57 -7.66
C THR A 166 -13.19 -3.07 -6.38
N TYR A 167 -12.53 -2.88 -5.24
CA TYR A 167 -13.01 -3.28 -3.92
C TYR A 167 -13.58 -2.11 -3.13
N ILE A 168 -12.95 -0.94 -3.20
CA ILE A 168 -13.29 0.24 -2.39
C ILE A 168 -13.11 1.50 -3.24
N LEU A 169 -14.08 2.41 -3.18
CA LEU A 169 -13.90 3.80 -3.59
C LEU A 169 -13.53 4.61 -2.37
N ILE A 170 -12.49 5.42 -2.44
CA ILE A 170 -11.99 6.25 -1.34
C ILE A 170 -11.96 7.70 -1.78
N TRP A 171 -12.50 8.59 -0.97
CA TRP A 171 -12.35 10.04 -1.11
C TRP A 171 -11.62 10.58 0.11
N LEU A 172 -10.41 11.09 -0.09
CA LEU A 172 -9.63 11.77 0.93
C LEU A 172 -10.30 13.10 1.31
N LEU A 173 -10.73 13.24 2.56
CA LEU A 173 -11.30 14.47 3.10
C LEU A 173 -10.25 15.33 3.77
N ASN A 174 -9.42 14.70 4.61
CA ASN A 174 -8.44 15.41 5.40
C ASN A 174 -7.24 14.53 5.76
N SER A 175 -6.07 15.16 5.84
CA SER A 175 -4.78 14.55 6.16
C SER A 175 -4.14 15.10 7.44
N ASP A 176 -4.63 16.23 7.97
CA ASP A 176 -4.03 16.93 9.12
C ASP A 176 -4.72 16.61 10.45
N THR A 177 -5.44 15.49 10.52
CA THR A 177 -6.19 15.11 11.73
C THR A 177 -5.27 14.42 12.74
N LEU A 178 -5.30 14.89 13.99
CA LEU A 178 -4.61 14.26 15.11
C LEU A 178 -5.61 13.53 16.01
N LEU A 179 -5.39 12.23 16.21
CA LEU A 179 -6.08 11.44 17.21
C LEU A 179 -5.29 11.48 18.51
N VAL A 180 -5.99 11.79 19.60
CA VAL A 180 -5.43 11.83 20.95
C VAL A 180 -6.12 10.78 21.77
N GLU A 181 -5.37 9.78 22.22
CA GLU A 181 -5.91 8.76 23.12
C GLU A 181 -5.78 9.24 24.58
N SER A 182 -6.90 9.52 25.22
CA SER A 182 -6.93 9.78 26.67
C SER A 182 -6.89 8.45 27.40
N LEU A 183 -5.98 8.31 28.38
CA LEU A 183 -5.80 7.11 29.20
C LEU A 183 -6.99 6.94 30.18
N GLY A 184 -8.18 6.71 29.65
CA GLY A 184 -9.40 6.43 30.42
C GLY A 184 -9.47 4.93 30.73
N SER A 185 -9.44 4.60 32.02
CA SER A 185 -9.73 3.28 32.64
C SER A 185 -9.86 2.09 31.67
N SER A 186 -8.78 1.30 31.60
CA SER A 186 -8.62 0.05 30.85
C SER A 186 -9.75 -0.95 31.07
N SER A 187 -10.85 -0.88 30.32
CA SER A 187 -11.90 -1.91 30.41
C SER A 187 -12.85 -2.07 29.22
N SER A 188 -12.70 -1.36 28.08
CA SER A 188 -13.73 -1.50 27.01
C SER A 188 -13.32 -1.49 25.53
N LEU A 189 -12.03 -1.44 25.15
CA LEU A 189 -11.62 -1.61 23.74
C LEU A 189 -11.08 -3.01 23.41
N SER A 190 -11.79 -4.05 23.85
CA SER A 190 -11.60 -5.43 23.34
C SER A 190 -12.27 -5.68 21.98
N VAL A 191 -12.91 -4.67 21.37
CA VAL A 191 -13.74 -4.81 20.16
C VAL A 191 -12.93 -4.85 18.84
N LEU A 192 -11.62 -4.59 18.87
CA LEU A 192 -10.76 -4.65 17.67
C LEU A 192 -10.07 -6.02 17.45
N THR A 193 -10.43 -7.05 18.21
CA THR A 193 -9.74 -8.36 18.25
C THR A 193 -10.11 -9.33 17.11
N LEU A 194 -10.41 -8.84 15.90
CA LEU A 194 -10.60 -9.68 14.71
C LEU A 194 -9.30 -10.00 13.98
N PHE A 195 -8.29 -9.15 14.14
CA PHE A 195 -6.90 -9.46 13.84
C PHE A 195 -6.27 -9.85 15.18
N GLY A 196 -5.57 -10.98 15.27
CA GLY A 196 -5.03 -11.56 16.51
C GLY A 196 -3.94 -10.74 17.22
N ASP A 197 -4.10 -9.42 17.29
CA ASP A 197 -3.20 -8.45 17.89
C ASP A 197 -3.55 -8.31 19.38
N ILE A 198 -3.05 -9.23 20.21
CA ILE A 198 -2.96 -9.00 21.66
C ILE A 198 -1.71 -8.14 21.89
N PHE A 199 -1.75 -6.83 21.66
CA PHE A 199 -0.81 -5.92 22.33
C PHE A 199 -1.42 -4.53 22.49
N MET A 200 -1.87 -4.25 23.71
CA MET A 200 -1.91 -2.89 24.25
C MET A 200 -0.53 -2.26 24.06
N PRO A 201 -0.41 -1.03 23.51
CA PRO A 201 0.85 -0.31 23.58
C PRO A 201 1.22 -0.19 25.05
N SER A 202 2.41 -0.67 25.40
CA SER A 202 2.98 -0.57 26.74
C SER A 202 2.85 0.87 27.22
N SER A 203 2.26 1.04 28.39
CA SER A 203 2.17 2.28 29.19
C SER A 203 3.23 3.32 28.80
N GLY A 204 2.86 4.23 27.91
CA GLY A 204 3.64 5.37 27.44
C GLY A 204 2.79 6.64 27.48
N PRO A 205 3.39 7.83 27.31
CA PRO A 205 2.66 9.10 27.36
C PRO A 205 1.54 9.13 26.32
N VAL A 206 0.47 9.89 26.59
CA VAL A 206 -0.70 10.14 25.72
C VAL A 206 -0.33 9.98 24.24
N GLY A 207 -0.81 8.90 23.63
CA GLY A 207 -0.50 8.58 22.24
C GLY A 207 -1.19 9.58 21.32
N THR A 208 -0.40 10.41 20.65
CA THR A 208 -0.88 11.24 19.54
C THR A 208 -0.56 10.54 18.22
N TRP A 209 -1.57 10.38 17.37
CA TRP A 209 -1.45 9.69 16.09
C TRP A 209 -1.96 10.58 14.98
N ASN A 210 -1.21 10.68 13.88
CA ASN A 210 -1.73 11.28 12.65
C ASN A 210 -2.77 10.33 12.06
N ALA A 211 -3.91 10.87 11.66
CA ALA A 211 -4.99 10.14 11.04
C ALA A 211 -5.41 10.82 9.74
N VAL A 212 -5.78 9.98 8.78
CA VAL A 212 -6.34 10.41 7.52
C VAL A 212 -7.84 10.18 7.58
N LYS A 213 -8.62 11.23 7.38
CA LYS A 213 -10.08 11.15 7.28
C LYS A 213 -10.46 10.90 5.83
N VAL A 214 -11.19 9.82 5.60
CA VAL A 214 -11.68 9.44 4.27
C VAL A 214 -13.19 9.31 4.29
N LEU A 215 -13.79 9.39 3.11
CA LEU A 215 -15.08 8.77 2.83
C LEU A 215 -14.81 7.52 2.00
N TYR A 216 -15.58 6.46 2.20
CA TYR A 216 -15.44 5.27 1.38
C TYR A 216 -16.75 4.60 1.04
N GLN A 217 -16.71 3.85 -0.06
CA GLN A 217 -17.83 3.03 -0.50
C GLN A 217 -17.35 1.63 -0.92
N PRO A 218 -17.91 0.55 -0.35
CA PRO A 218 -17.55 -0.80 -0.73
C PRO A 218 -18.14 -1.18 -2.09
N CYS A 219 -17.32 -1.81 -2.94
CA CYS A 219 -17.71 -2.32 -4.27
C CYS A 219 -17.81 -3.85 -4.34
N ILE A 220 -17.66 -4.54 -3.20
CA ILE A 220 -17.76 -6.00 -3.14
C ILE A 220 -19.16 -6.49 -3.56
N LYS A 221 -19.21 -7.66 -4.22
CA LYS A 221 -20.45 -8.30 -4.67
C LYS A 221 -21.32 -7.41 -5.58
N CYS A 222 -20.68 -6.65 -6.49
CA CYS A 222 -21.34 -5.73 -7.44
C CYS A 222 -22.12 -4.58 -6.78
N ARG A 223 -21.88 -4.28 -5.50
CA ARG A 223 -22.42 -3.07 -4.88
C ARG A 223 -21.79 -1.84 -5.53
N ASN A 224 -22.58 -0.77 -5.68
CA ASN A 224 -22.11 0.52 -6.20
C ASN A 224 -21.42 0.41 -7.57
N LYS A 225 -21.85 -0.54 -8.41
CA LYS A 225 -21.22 -0.81 -9.70
C LYS A 225 -21.23 0.43 -10.60
N ASP A 226 -22.38 1.08 -10.76
CA ASP A 226 -22.51 2.26 -11.63
C ASP A 226 -21.57 3.40 -11.19
N LEU A 227 -21.39 3.57 -9.88
CA LEU A 227 -20.46 4.56 -9.32
C LEU A 227 -18.99 4.16 -9.55
N ALA A 228 -18.66 2.87 -9.39
CA ALA A 228 -17.33 2.36 -9.67
C ALA A 228 -16.97 2.47 -11.15
N ASP A 229 -17.90 2.14 -12.05
CA ASP A 229 -17.76 2.26 -13.50
C ASP A 229 -17.59 3.74 -13.91
N ALA A 230 -18.32 4.66 -13.26
CA ALA A 230 -18.14 6.10 -13.46
C ALA A 230 -16.75 6.59 -13.00
N TRP A 231 -16.27 6.13 -11.84
CA TRP A 231 -14.96 6.49 -11.30
C TRP A 231 -13.80 5.87 -12.09
N GLU A 232 -14.01 4.73 -12.74
CA GLU A 232 -12.97 4.08 -13.55
C GLU A 232 -12.60 4.90 -14.80
N ASN A 233 -13.53 5.71 -15.31
CA ASN A 233 -13.32 6.58 -16.46
C ASN A 233 -13.03 8.04 -16.08
N ASP A 234 -13.01 8.37 -14.78
CA ASP A 234 -12.76 9.73 -14.28
C ASP A 234 -11.25 9.97 -14.12
N MET A 235 -10.70 10.87 -14.93
CA MET A 235 -9.28 11.28 -14.88
C MET A 235 -8.86 11.83 -13.51
N GLY A 236 -9.80 12.32 -12.71
CA GLY A 236 -9.56 12.80 -11.35
C GLY A 236 -9.44 11.69 -10.31
N VAL A 237 -9.64 10.42 -10.69
CA VAL A 237 -9.60 9.25 -9.79
C VAL A 237 -8.33 8.44 -10.02
N HIS A 238 -7.53 8.25 -8.97
CA HIS A 238 -6.27 7.50 -9.06
C HIS A 238 -6.40 6.05 -8.56
N PRO A 239 -6.01 5.03 -9.34
CA PRO A 239 -6.09 3.64 -8.90
C PRO A 239 -4.92 3.24 -7.98
N LEU A 240 -5.25 2.55 -6.88
CA LEU A 240 -4.32 1.89 -5.97
C LEU A 240 -4.47 0.38 -6.09
N LYS A 241 -3.40 -0.32 -6.49
CA LYS A 241 -3.41 -1.78 -6.65
C LYS A 241 -2.77 -2.47 -5.45
N PHE A 242 -3.50 -3.35 -4.80
CA PHE A 242 -3.00 -4.18 -3.68
C PHE A 242 -3.42 -5.64 -3.87
N PRO A 243 -2.84 -6.59 -3.11
CA PRO A 243 -3.38 -7.95 -3.08
C PRO A 243 -4.85 -7.94 -2.67
N SER A 244 -5.66 -8.81 -3.29
CA SER A 244 -7.11 -8.92 -3.02
C SER A 244 -7.42 -9.13 -1.53
N GLU A 245 -6.57 -9.89 -0.81
CA GLU A 245 -6.68 -10.08 0.63
C GLU A 245 -6.52 -8.76 1.39
N THR A 246 -5.50 -7.97 1.05
CA THR A 246 -5.22 -6.66 1.64
C THR A 246 -6.36 -5.67 1.38
N CYS A 247 -6.98 -5.70 0.19
CA CYS A 247 -8.17 -4.89 -0.08
C CYS A 247 -9.34 -5.23 0.86
N LEU A 248 -9.56 -6.51 1.15
CA LEU A 248 -10.60 -6.95 2.09
C LEU A 248 -10.25 -6.58 3.53
N GLU A 249 -8.98 -6.76 3.94
CA GLU A 249 -8.48 -6.33 5.25
C GLU A 249 -8.72 -4.82 5.45
N LEU A 250 -8.37 -3.99 4.45
CA LEU A 250 -8.59 -2.55 4.48
C LEU A 250 -10.07 -2.20 4.64
N LEU A 251 -10.96 -2.89 3.90
CA LEU A 251 -12.39 -2.66 4.03
C LEU A 251 -12.91 -2.99 5.43
N LEU A 252 -12.40 -4.07 6.06
CA LEU A 252 -12.73 -4.42 7.44
C LEU A 252 -12.24 -3.35 8.42
N MET A 253 -11.02 -2.85 8.24
CA MET A 253 -10.46 -1.78 9.07
C MET A 253 -11.28 -0.49 8.99
N LEU A 254 -11.67 -0.09 7.78
CA LEU A 254 -12.55 1.06 7.56
C LEU A 254 -13.92 0.84 8.24
N GLY A 255 -14.53 -0.33 8.06
CA GLY A 255 -15.81 -0.67 8.69
C GLY A 255 -15.76 -0.63 10.22
N LEU A 256 -14.69 -1.13 10.82
CA LEU A 256 -14.47 -1.05 12.28
C LEU A 256 -14.27 0.40 12.75
N SER A 257 -13.53 1.21 11.99
CA SER A 257 -13.35 2.63 12.28
C SER A 257 -14.69 3.38 12.23
N THR A 258 -15.49 3.19 11.17
CA THR A 258 -16.83 3.77 11.04
C THR A 258 -17.75 3.33 12.18
N ALA A 259 -17.70 2.04 12.57
CA ALA A 259 -18.54 1.52 13.65
C ALA A 259 -18.23 2.15 15.01
N SER A 260 -16.99 2.63 15.22
CA SER A 260 -16.61 3.36 16.43
C SER A 260 -17.24 4.76 16.54
N LEU A 261 -17.73 5.33 15.43
CA LEU A 261 -18.41 6.61 15.41
C LEU A 261 -19.89 6.49 15.85
N PRO A 262 -20.48 7.55 16.44
CA PRO A 262 -21.92 7.65 16.65
C PRO A 262 -22.68 7.41 15.34
N PRO A 263 -23.86 6.73 15.35
CA PRO A 263 -24.60 6.40 14.14
C PRO A 263 -24.87 7.58 13.19
N SER A 264 -25.09 8.78 13.73
CA SER A 264 -25.31 10.02 12.97
C SER A 264 -24.07 10.52 12.21
N LEU A 265 -22.87 10.07 12.57
CA LEU A 265 -21.59 10.47 11.97
C LEU A 265 -21.00 9.40 11.06
N ARG A 266 -21.67 8.25 10.88
CA ARG A 266 -21.15 7.12 10.09
C ARG A 266 -21.25 7.32 8.59
N CYS A 267 -22.14 8.22 8.14
CA CYS A 267 -22.43 8.42 6.74
C CYS A 267 -22.44 9.90 6.38
N MET A 268 -21.92 10.23 5.19
CA MET A 268 -21.98 11.57 4.59
C MET A 268 -22.20 11.42 3.09
N ASN A 269 -23.27 12.04 2.56
CA ASN A 269 -23.60 12.03 1.13
C ASN A 269 -23.57 10.63 0.48
N SER A 270 -24.18 9.63 1.13
CA SER A 270 -24.20 8.20 0.74
C SER A 270 -22.89 7.41 0.86
N PHE A 271 -21.78 8.06 1.24
CA PHE A 271 -20.53 7.40 1.60
C PHE A 271 -20.46 7.13 3.10
N GLN A 272 -19.67 6.11 3.48
CA GLN A 272 -19.29 5.88 4.86
C GLN A 272 -18.09 6.76 5.22
N VAL A 273 -17.99 7.15 6.50
CA VAL A 273 -16.87 7.95 7.07
C VAL A 273 -15.86 7.02 7.72
#